data_AF-A0A7M3LQI7-F1
#
_entry.id   AF-A0A7M3LQI7-F1
#
_cell.length_a   1.000
_cell.length_b   1.000
_cell.length_c   1.000
_cell.angle_alpha   90.00
_cell.angle_beta   90.00
_cell.angle_gamma   90.00
#
_symmetry.space_group_name_H-M   'P 1'
#
loop_
_entity.id
_entity.type
_entity.pdbx_description
1 polymer ?
#
loop_
_entity_poly.entity_id
_entity_poly.type
_entity_poly.pdbx_seq_one_letter_code
_entity_poly.pdbx_strand_id
1 'polypeptide(L)'
;MLVTGGTGALGAHVARWLVERGAEHLVLTSRRGLEAPGAAELRDELVALGARVTVAACDVADREALAELIASLPEELPLTAVVHA
;
A
#
# COMPACT_ATOMS: atom_id res chain seq x y z
N MET A 1 -0.16 2.78 -6.92
CA MET A 1 -0.98 3.69 -6.07
C MET A 1 -0.57 3.53 -4.62
N LEU A 2 -0.55 4.62 -3.84
CA LEU A 2 -0.22 4.62 -2.42
C LEU A 2 -1.49 4.73 -1.57
N VAL A 3 -1.67 3.82 -0.62
CA VAL A 3 -2.73 3.88 0.40
C VAL A 3 -2.08 3.99 1.77
N THR A 4 -2.14 5.16 2.37
CA THR A 4 -1.64 5.35 3.73
C THR A 4 -2.67 4.91 4.75
N GLY A 5 -2.23 4.30 5.85
CA GLY A 5 -3.17 3.60 6.73
C GLY A 5 -3.76 2.35 6.05
N GLY A 6 -3.13 1.86 4.97
CA GLY A 6 -3.66 0.84 4.07
C GLY A 6 -3.91 -0.52 4.72
N THR A 7 -3.32 -0.79 5.88
CA THR A 7 -3.55 -2.01 6.67
C THR A 7 -4.64 -1.86 7.73
N GLY A 8 -5.29 -0.69 7.82
CA GLY A 8 -6.46 -0.45 8.69
C GLY A 8 -7.76 -0.92 8.04
N ALA A 9 -8.87 -0.91 8.80
CA ALA A 9 -10.16 -1.43 8.32
C ALA A 9 -10.63 -0.76 7.02
N LEU A 10 -10.63 0.58 6.95
CA LEU A 10 -11.04 1.30 5.75
C LEU A 10 -10.01 1.18 4.61
N GLY A 11 -8.72 1.31 4.94
CA GLY A 11 -7.62 1.17 3.98
C GLY A 11 -7.62 -0.18 3.27
N ALA A 12 -7.91 -1.26 3.99
CA ALA A 12 -8.02 -2.61 3.43
C ALA A 12 -9.19 -2.74 2.46
N HIS A 13 -10.35 -2.15 2.75
CA HIS A 13 -11.49 -2.13 1.83
C HIS A 13 -11.19 -1.32 0.57
N VAL A 14 -10.54 -0.15 0.72
CA VAL A 14 -10.14 0.65 -0.44
C VAL A 14 -9.11 -0.09 -1.29
N ALA A 15 -8.13 -0.76 -0.67
CA ALA A 15 -7.13 -1.54 -1.40
C ALA A 15 -7.78 -2.63 -2.27
N ARG A 16 -8.73 -3.41 -1.73
CA ARG A 16 -9.49 -4.41 -2.51
C ARG A 16 -10.22 -3.78 -3.68
N TRP A 17 -10.96 -2.71 -3.40
CA TRP A 17 -11.74 -1.98 -4.39
C TRP A 17 -10.88 -1.38 -5.52
N LEU A 18 -9.62 -1.01 -5.22
CA LEU A 18 -8.66 -0.52 -6.20
C LEU A 18 -8.13 -1.65 -7.09
N VAL A 19 -7.78 -2.81 -6.52
CA VAL A 19 -7.34 -3.96 -7.34
C VAL A 19 -8.45 -4.42 -8.27
N GLU A 20 -9.69 -4.49 -7.79
CA GLU A 20 -10.86 -4.80 -8.63
C GLU A 20 -11.07 -3.80 -9.77
N ARG A 21 -10.57 -2.56 -9.63
CA ARG A 21 -10.59 -1.53 -10.67
C ARG A 21 -9.38 -1.54 -11.59
N GLY A 22 -8.49 -2.51 -11.46
CA GLY A 22 -7.30 -2.64 -12.29
C GLY A 22 -6.06 -1.94 -11.74
N ALA A 23 -5.98 -1.68 -10.43
CA ALA A 23 -4.74 -1.22 -9.83
C ALA A 23 -3.66 -2.32 -9.92
N GLU A 24 -2.66 -2.11 -10.77
CA GLU A 24 -1.58 -3.07 -11.03
C GLU A 24 -0.56 -3.14 -9.88
N HIS A 25 -0.33 -2.03 -9.17
CA HIS A 25 0.56 -1.96 -8.01
C HIS A 25 -0.04 -1.14 -6.87
N LEU A 26 -0.14 -1.77 -5.70
CA LEU A 26 -0.50 -1.10 -4.45
C LEU A 26 0.70 -1.03 -3.51
N VAL A 27 0.90 0.16 -2.96
CA VAL A 27 1.81 0.43 -1.85
C VAL A 27 0.95 0.73 -0.64
N LEU A 28 0.95 -0.16 0.36
CA LEU A 28 0.21 0.02 1.60
C LEU A 28 1.18 0.45 2.69
N THR A 29 0.94 1.61 3.31
CA THR A 29 1.77 2.05 4.44
C THR A 29 1.01 1.98 5.75
N SER A 30 1.73 1.60 6.79
CA SER A 30 1.33 1.78 8.18
C SER A 30 2.59 1.82 9.03
N ARG A 31 2.50 2.35 10.26
CA ARG A 31 3.66 2.36 11.18
C ARG A 31 4.20 0.96 11.50
N ARG A 32 3.34 -0.07 11.44
CA ARG A 32 3.70 -1.46 11.76
C ARG A 32 4.02 -2.30 10.52
N GLY A 33 3.72 -1.80 9.31
CA GLY A 33 3.90 -2.57 8.08
C GLY A 33 3.22 -3.94 8.13
N LEU A 34 3.97 -5.00 7.80
CA LEU A 34 3.51 -6.39 7.84
C LEU A 34 3.21 -6.91 9.25
N GLU A 35 3.71 -6.25 10.31
CA GLU A 35 3.39 -6.60 11.70
C GLU A 35 2.03 -6.04 12.14
N ALA A 36 1.35 -5.25 11.29
CA ALA A 36 -0.01 -4.85 11.57
C ALA A 36 -0.94 -6.07 11.51
N PRO A 37 -1.92 -6.19 12.43
CA PRO A 37 -2.88 -7.28 12.41
C PRO A 37 -3.57 -7.42 11.05
N GLY A 38 -3.53 -8.60 10.45
CA GLY A 38 -4.16 -8.88 9.16
C GLY A 38 -3.40 -8.41 7.91
N ALA A 39 -2.20 -7.80 8.06
CA ALA A 39 -1.50 -7.20 6.93
C ALA A 39 -0.90 -8.23 5.97
N ALA A 40 -0.43 -9.36 6.48
CA ALA A 40 0.09 -10.45 5.65
C ALA A 40 -1.04 -11.11 4.84
N GLU A 41 -2.18 -11.36 5.47
CA GLU A 41 -3.37 -11.91 4.84
C GLU A 41 -3.92 -10.96 3.77
N LEU A 42 -4.00 -9.66 4.08
CA LEU A 42 -4.42 -8.64 3.11
C LEU A 42 -3.46 -8.58 1.90
N ARG A 43 -2.16 -8.64 2.13
CA ARG A 43 -1.17 -8.69 1.04
C ARG A 43 -1.43 -9.89 0.15
N ASP A 44 -1.55 -11.08 0.72
CA ASP A 44 -1.73 -12.32 -0.04
C ASP A 44 -3.03 -12.33 -0.84
N GLU A 45 -4.10 -11.82 -0.25
CA GLU A 45 -5.39 -11.63 -0.92
C GLU A 45 -5.24 -10.73 -2.16
N LEU A 46 -4.64 -9.55 -2.00
CA LEU A 46 -4.47 -8.59 -3.08
C LEU A 46 -3.52 -9.10 -4.18
N VAL A 47 -2.50 -9.88 -3.80
CA VAL A 47 -1.63 -10.58 -4.76
C VAL A 47 -2.40 -11.65 -5.52
N ALA A 48 -3.25 -12.43 -4.84
CA ALA A 48 -4.09 -13.43 -5.48
C ALA A 48 -5.11 -12.82 -6.46
N LEU A 49 -5.52 -11.56 -6.21
CA LEU A 49 -6.34 -10.76 -7.12
C LEU A 49 -5.56 -10.18 -8.32
N GLY A 50 -4.25 -10.42 -8.40
CA GLY A 50 -3.41 -10.07 -9.55
C GLY A 50 -2.64 -8.76 -9.43
N ALA A 51 -2.67 -8.08 -8.27
CA ALA A 51 -1.89 -6.88 -8.06
C ALA A 51 -0.50 -7.19 -7.51
N ARG A 52 0.49 -6.39 -7.90
CA ARG A 52 1.73 -6.27 -7.13
C ARG A 52 1.42 -5.53 -5.83
N VAL A 53 1.94 -6.00 -4.70
CA VAL A 53 1.69 -5.38 -3.39
C VAL A 53 3.00 -5.15 -2.65
N THR A 54 3.24 -3.91 -2.25
CA THR A 54 4.30 -3.52 -1.32
C THR A 54 3.65 -3.11 0.00
N VAL A 55 4.02 -3.75 1.11
CA VAL A 55 3.62 -3.30 2.45
C VAL A 55 4.84 -2.69 3.12
N ALA A 56 4.79 -1.39 3.41
CA ALA A 56 5.89 -0.66 3.99
C ALA A 56 5.56 -0.20 5.41
N ALA A 57 6.49 -0.49 6.34
CA ALA A 57 6.49 0.16 7.65
C ALA A 57 6.96 1.61 7.46
N CYS A 58 6.04 2.56 7.48
CA CYS A 58 6.33 3.97 7.24
C CYS A 58 5.38 4.83 8.08
N ASP A 59 5.94 5.79 8.81
CA ASP A 59 5.17 6.89 9.38
C ASP A 59 5.00 7.97 8.30
N VAL A 60 3.76 8.36 8.01
CA VAL A 60 3.45 9.36 6.99
C VAL A 60 3.74 10.79 7.45
N ALA A 61 3.91 10.99 8.75
CA ALA A 61 4.39 12.26 9.30
C ALA A 61 5.92 12.41 9.16
N ASP A 62 6.64 11.31 8.91
CA ASP A 62 8.08 11.34 8.63
C ASP A 62 8.31 11.61 7.14
N ARG A 63 8.73 12.84 6.85
CA ARG A 63 8.97 13.31 5.49
C ARG A 63 10.10 12.55 4.79
N GLU A 64 11.17 12.20 5.50
CA GLU A 64 12.33 11.54 4.91
C GLU A 64 12.00 10.09 4.58
N ALA A 65 11.38 9.38 5.52
CA ALA A 65 10.92 8.01 5.29
C ALA A 65 9.94 7.91 4.11
N LEU A 66 8.99 8.86 4.00
CA LEU A 66 8.05 8.88 2.88
C LEU A 66 8.75 9.18 1.54
N ALA A 67 9.73 10.07 1.52
CA ALA A 67 10.49 10.38 0.31
C ALA A 67 11.31 9.17 -0.16
N GLU A 68 11.97 8.46 0.76
CA GLU A 68 12.70 7.22 0.46
C GLU A 68 11.77 6.13 -0.07
N LEU A 69 10.59 5.95 0.54
CA LEU A 69 9.59 5.00 0.07
C LEU A 69 9.17 5.30 -1.38
N ILE A 70 8.86 6.56 -1.67
CA ILE A 70 8.43 6.96 -3.03
C ILE A 70 9.58 6.77 -4.03
N ALA A 71 10.81 7.11 -3.66
CA ALA A 71 11.99 6.92 -4.50
C ALA A 71 12.33 5.44 -4.75
N SER A 72 11.91 4.53 -3.86
CA SER A 72 12.14 3.08 -4.02
C SER A 72 11.16 2.40 -4.99
N LEU A 73 10.14 3.11 -5.48
CA LEU A 73 9.15 2.54 -6.38
C LEU A 73 9.75 2.28 -7.78
N PRO A 74 9.39 1.17 -8.43
CA PRO A 74 9.91 0.85 -9.75
C PRO A 74 9.44 1.87 -10.79
N GLU A 75 10.33 2.26 -11.69
CA GLU A 75 10.05 3.24 -12.75
C GLU A 75 8.93 2.78 -13.69
N GLU A 76 8.76 1.46 -13.87
CA GLU A 76 7.71 0.89 -14.73
C GLU A 76 6.30 0.99 -14.12
N LEU A 77 6.19 1.17 -12.79
CA LEU A 77 4.92 1.31 -12.09
C LEU A 77 4.94 2.60 -11.25
N PRO A 78 4.94 3.77 -11.89
CA PRO A 78 5.06 5.05 -11.21
C PRO A 78 3.84 5.31 -10.30
N LEU A 79 4.04 6.15 -9.28
CA LEU A 79 2.97 6.56 -8.40
C LEU A 79 2.00 7.49 -9.13
N THR A 80 0.75 7.03 -9.34
CA THR A 80 -0.29 7.80 -10.06
C THR A 80 -1.37 8.39 -9.17
N ALA A 81 -1.53 7.88 -7.94
CA ALA A 81 -2.56 8.32 -7.01
C ALA A 81 -2.18 8.02 -5.55
N VAL A 82 -2.73 8.83 -4.63
CA VAL A 82 -2.60 8.68 -3.18
C VAL A 82 -3.99 8.65 -2.55
N VAL A 83 -4.22 7.71 -1.65
CA VAL A 83 -5.37 7.67 -0.74
C VAL A 83 -4.87 7.81 0.69
N HIS A 84 -5.42 8.77 1.42
CA HIS A 84 -5.16 8.97 2.84
C HIS A 84 -6.35 8.50 3.67
N ALA A 85 -6.15 7.49 4.53
CA ALA A 85 -7.20 6.77 5.27
C ALA A 85 -6.86 6.63 6.76
#